data_AF-A0A8S2W6N4-F1
#
_entry.id   AF-A0A8S2W6N4-F1
#
_cell.length_a   1.000
_cell.length_b   1.000
_cell.length_c   1.000
_cell.angle_alpha   90.00
_cell.angle_beta   90.00
_cell.angle_gamma   90.00
#
_symmetry.space_group_name_H-M   'P 1'
#
loop_
_entity.id
_entity.type
_entity.pdbx_description
1 polymer ?
#
loop_
_entity_poly.entity_id
_entity_poly.type
_entity_poly.pdbx_seq_one_letter_code
_entity_poly.pdbx_strand_id
1 'polypeptide(L)'
;MGDLNLHYNFEDSVVINNGFIDAWAQTHFSRIYPFNDENQGYTFDVVKNNLIPYYIPGEYRQMRLDRILFSCSFPAFAIKPCALWANEPIKSGNYLFPSDHFGLFIDIVTDIINDSKAFIPMGESDPSAEDILFMNAQNNKNQRAYRLGLIRTIEAYVSHMASLGAFALGLK
;
A
#
# COMPACT_ATOMS: atom_id res chain seq x y z
N MET A 1 -8.89 -12.15 1.19
CA MET A 1 -7.56 -11.59 0.86
C MET A 1 -7.38 -11.69 -0.63
N GLY A 2 -6.93 -10.62 -1.28
CA GLY A 2 -6.63 -10.64 -2.70
C GLY A 2 -6.44 -9.24 -3.28
N ASP A 3 -6.13 -9.20 -4.56
CA ASP A 3 -6.11 -7.98 -5.36
C ASP A 3 -7.55 -7.59 -5.73
N LEU A 4 -8.01 -6.45 -5.20
CA LEU A 4 -9.34 -5.91 -5.45
C LEU A 4 -9.36 -4.84 -6.54
N ASN A 5 -8.19 -4.41 -7.03
CA ASN A 5 -8.06 -3.33 -8.01
C ASN A 5 -8.87 -2.06 -7.67
N LEU A 6 -8.88 -1.68 -6.39
CA LEU A 6 -9.42 -0.40 -5.94
C LEU A 6 -8.33 0.67 -6.14
N HIS A 7 -8.46 1.45 -7.20
CA HIS A 7 -7.48 2.40 -7.68
C HIS A 7 -7.47 3.72 -6.93
N TYR A 8 -8.59 4.12 -6.35
CA TYR A 8 -8.78 5.42 -5.75
C TYR A 8 -9.05 5.31 -4.25
N ASN A 9 -8.48 6.22 -3.48
CA ASN A 9 -8.61 6.20 -2.02
C ASN A 9 -10.08 6.28 -1.53
N PHE A 10 -11.01 6.85 -2.32
CA PHE A 10 -12.42 6.90 -1.93
C PHE A 10 -13.10 5.53 -2.00
N GLU A 11 -12.56 4.60 -2.80
CA GLU A 11 -13.09 3.25 -2.95
C GLU A 11 -12.88 2.42 -1.68
N ASP A 12 -11.99 2.86 -0.78
CA ASP A 12 -11.83 2.29 0.56
C ASP A 12 -13.15 2.33 1.35
N SER A 13 -13.99 3.35 1.11
CA SER A 13 -15.31 3.45 1.75
C SER A 13 -16.26 2.33 1.33
N VAL A 14 -16.08 1.75 0.13
CA VAL A 14 -16.89 0.62 -0.35
C VAL A 14 -16.67 -0.59 0.55
N VAL A 15 -15.44 -0.82 1.02
CA VAL A 15 -15.12 -1.94 1.92
C VAL A 15 -15.93 -1.83 3.22
N ILE A 16 -15.87 -0.66 3.87
CA ILE A 16 -16.53 -0.41 5.14
C ILE A 16 -18.05 -0.46 5.00
N ASN A 17 -18.59 0.15 3.94
CA ASN A 17 -20.03 0.17 3.66
C ASN A 17 -20.62 -1.23 3.43
N ASN A 18 -19.79 -2.22 3.10
CA ASN A 18 -20.21 -3.61 2.92
C ASN A 18 -19.95 -4.46 4.18
N GLY A 19 -19.69 -3.85 5.34
CA GLY A 19 -19.52 -4.58 6.60
C GLY A 19 -18.18 -5.33 6.70
N PHE A 20 -17.16 -4.83 5.99
CA PHE A 20 -15.81 -5.34 6.07
C PHE A 20 -14.86 -4.34 6.71
N ILE A 21 -13.87 -4.87 7.40
CA ILE A 21 -12.74 -4.15 7.96
C ILE A 21 -11.54 -4.38 7.06
N ASP A 22 -10.91 -3.30 6.64
CA ASP A 22 -9.66 -3.32 5.91
C ASP A 22 -8.50 -3.40 6.92
N ALA A 23 -7.76 -4.51 6.90
CA ALA A 23 -6.67 -4.76 7.84
C ALA A 23 -5.62 -3.64 7.85
N TRP A 24 -5.30 -3.09 6.67
CA TRP A 24 -4.31 -2.03 6.58
C TRP A 24 -4.85 -0.74 7.19
N ALA A 25 -6.07 -0.35 6.80
CA ALA A 25 -6.68 0.86 7.34
C ALA A 25 -6.84 0.79 8.86
N GLN A 26 -7.29 -0.37 9.35
CA GLN A 26 -7.51 -0.63 10.77
C GLN A 26 -6.23 -0.54 11.60
N THR A 27 -5.07 -0.85 11.05
CA THR A 27 -3.81 -0.82 11.81
C THR A 27 -2.93 0.40 11.55
N HIS A 28 -3.23 1.20 10.52
CA HIS A 28 -2.40 2.36 10.14
C HIS A 28 -3.12 3.71 10.21
N PHE A 29 -4.45 3.72 10.15
CA PHE A 29 -5.28 4.93 10.18
C PHE A 29 -6.28 4.96 11.34
N SER A 30 -6.38 3.88 12.13
CA SER A 30 -7.24 3.83 13.30
C SER A 30 -6.82 4.90 14.31
N ARG A 31 -7.82 5.51 14.96
CA ARG A 31 -7.62 6.43 16.09
C ARG A 31 -7.28 5.67 17.37
N ILE A 32 -7.45 4.35 17.40
CA ILE A 32 -7.20 3.50 18.55
C ILE A 32 -5.69 3.25 18.69
N TYR A 33 -5.14 3.60 19.85
CA TYR A 33 -3.76 3.32 20.23
C TYR A 33 -3.49 1.80 20.17
N PRO A 34 -2.31 1.33 19.71
CA PRO A 34 -1.04 2.05 19.59
C PRO A 34 -0.63 2.53 18.20
N PHE A 35 -1.44 2.32 17.16
CA PHE A 35 -0.99 2.46 15.79
C PHE A 35 -1.85 3.45 14.99
N ASN A 36 -1.21 4.52 14.51
CA ASN A 36 -1.73 5.51 13.57
C ASN A 36 -0.53 6.21 12.92
N ASP A 37 0.24 5.46 12.14
CA ASP A 37 1.45 5.98 11.50
C ASP A 37 1.16 6.66 10.14
N GLU A 38 -0.11 6.70 9.74
CA GLU A 38 -0.60 7.27 8.48
C GLU A 38 0.05 6.65 7.22
N ASN A 39 0.63 5.45 7.35
CA ASN A 39 1.30 4.77 6.26
C ASN A 39 0.28 4.31 5.21
N GLN A 40 0.47 4.77 3.97
CA GLN A 40 -0.47 4.52 2.88
C GLN A 40 -0.48 3.07 2.38
N GLY A 41 0.57 2.29 2.63
CA GLY A 41 0.54 0.86 2.33
C GLY A 41 0.40 0.48 0.87
N TYR A 42 1.07 1.20 -0.02
CA TYR A 42 0.98 0.94 -1.45
C TYR A 42 1.52 -0.46 -1.77
N THR A 43 0.63 -1.35 -2.20
CA THR A 43 0.99 -2.70 -2.66
C THR A 43 1.44 -2.65 -4.11
N PHE A 44 0.98 -1.65 -4.87
CA PHE A 44 1.49 -1.30 -6.19
C PHE A 44 2.19 0.06 -6.09
N ASP A 45 3.52 0.06 -6.01
CA ASP A 45 4.31 1.26 -5.76
C ASP A 45 5.37 1.46 -6.83
N VAL A 46 5.06 2.28 -7.86
CA VAL A 46 6.01 2.60 -8.94
C VAL A 46 7.27 3.32 -8.49
N VAL A 47 7.24 3.96 -7.32
CA VAL A 47 8.37 4.70 -6.78
C VAL A 47 9.39 3.73 -6.19
N LYS A 48 8.91 2.65 -5.56
CA LYS A 48 9.75 1.64 -4.92
C LYS A 48 10.05 0.48 -5.87
N ASN A 49 9.07 0.03 -6.65
CA ASN A 49 9.15 -1.12 -7.53
C ASN A 49 9.39 -0.71 -8.98
N ASN A 50 10.66 -0.70 -9.38
CA ASN A 50 11.06 -0.35 -10.74
C ASN A 50 10.68 -1.38 -11.81
N LEU A 51 10.14 -2.55 -11.42
CA LEU A 51 9.57 -3.50 -12.38
C LEU A 51 8.35 -2.90 -13.07
N ILE A 52 7.51 -2.16 -12.35
CA ILE A 52 6.26 -1.57 -12.88
C ILE A 52 6.49 -0.70 -14.12
N PRO A 53 7.30 0.39 -14.05
CA PRO A 53 7.51 1.23 -15.22
C PRO A 53 8.26 0.51 -16.36
N TYR A 54 8.91 -0.62 -16.08
CA TYR A 54 9.60 -1.42 -17.09
C TYR A 54 8.62 -2.17 -18.01
N TYR A 55 7.53 -2.76 -17.50
CA TYR A 55 6.54 -3.46 -18.34
C TYR A 55 5.23 -2.69 -18.56
N ILE A 56 4.94 -1.65 -17.77
CA ILE A 56 3.86 -0.67 -18.00
C ILE A 56 4.46 0.74 -18.18
N PRO A 57 4.96 1.07 -19.38
CA PRO A 57 5.56 2.38 -19.63
C PRO A 57 4.58 3.52 -19.35
N GLY A 58 5.02 4.51 -18.58
CA GLY A 58 4.23 5.69 -18.25
C GLY A 58 3.29 5.51 -17.06
N GLU A 59 3.25 4.35 -16.42
CA GLU A 59 2.58 4.20 -15.12
C GLU A 59 3.35 4.98 -14.04
N TYR A 60 2.63 5.75 -13.24
CA TYR A 60 3.19 6.64 -12.23
C TYR A 60 2.41 6.64 -10.91
N ARG A 61 1.33 5.85 -10.81
CA ARG A 61 0.45 5.83 -9.65
C ARG A 61 1.02 4.91 -8.56
N GLN A 62 0.85 5.32 -7.31
CA GLN A 62 1.00 4.43 -6.15
C GLN A 62 -0.40 4.07 -5.67
N MET A 63 -0.69 2.78 -5.51
CA MET A 63 -2.03 2.26 -5.27
C MET A 63 -2.01 1.14 -4.23
N ARG A 64 -3.12 1.01 -3.50
CA ARG A 64 -3.36 -0.07 -2.53
C ARG A 64 -4.39 -1.04 -3.10
N LEU A 65 -3.90 -1.87 -4.03
CA LEU A 65 -4.74 -2.78 -4.83
C LEU A 65 -5.05 -4.07 -4.05
N ASP A 66 -4.06 -4.61 -3.36
CA ASP A 66 -4.20 -5.82 -2.55
C ASP A 66 -4.70 -5.48 -1.15
N ARG A 67 -5.64 -6.29 -0.65
CA ARG A 67 -6.27 -6.06 0.65
C ARG A 67 -6.50 -7.37 1.42
N ILE A 68 -6.38 -7.26 2.73
CA ILE A 68 -6.85 -8.26 3.68
C ILE A 68 -8.11 -7.69 4.32
N LEU A 69 -9.24 -8.32 4.05
CA LEU A 69 -10.53 -7.90 4.57
C LEU A 69 -11.03 -8.90 5.62
N PHE A 70 -11.57 -8.38 6.71
CA PHE A 70 -12.24 -9.15 7.76
C PHE A 70 -13.71 -8.77 7.80
N SER A 71 -14.59 -9.69 8.20
CA SER A 71 -15.95 -9.29 8.56
C SER A 71 -15.92 -8.50 9.87
N CYS A 72 -16.75 -7.47 10.01
CA CYS A 72 -16.92 -6.78 11.31
C CYS A 72 -17.36 -7.73 12.44
N SER A 73 -17.89 -8.91 12.12
CA SER A 73 -18.26 -9.91 13.11
C SER A 73 -17.10 -10.83 13.54
N PHE A 74 -15.90 -10.65 12.99
CA PHE A 74 -14.78 -11.54 13.23
C PHE A 74 -14.11 -11.20 14.57
N PRO A 75 -14.16 -12.10 15.59
CA PRO A 75 -13.61 -11.84 16.90
C PRO A 75 -12.09 -12.09 16.88
N ALA A 76 -11.37 -11.22 16.18
CA ALA A 76 -9.92 -11.29 16.09
C ALA A 76 -9.30 -9.97 16.48
N PHE A 77 -8.03 -10.06 16.86
CA PHE A 77 -7.22 -8.93 17.22
C PHE A 77 -5.92 -8.95 16.45
N ALA A 78 -5.50 -7.80 15.94
CA ALA A 78 -4.16 -7.64 15.37
C ALA A 78 -3.15 -7.45 16.52
N ILE A 79 -2.07 -8.22 16.48
CA ILE A 79 -0.96 -8.13 17.46
C ILE A 79 0.03 -7.03 17.06
N LYS A 80 0.12 -6.78 15.75
CA LYS A 80 1.02 -5.82 15.11
C LYS A 80 0.31 -5.19 13.92
N PRO A 81 0.79 -4.04 13.41
CA PRO A 81 0.28 -3.51 12.16
C PRO A 81 0.43 -4.50 11.01
N CYS A 82 -0.53 -4.47 10.10
CA CYS A 82 -0.41 -5.11 8.79
C CYS A 82 0.89 -4.63 8.12
N ALA A 83 1.55 -5.50 7.37
CA ALA A 83 2.85 -5.15 6.81
C ALA A 83 3.01 -5.62 5.37
N LEU A 84 3.79 -4.85 4.62
CA LEU A 84 4.21 -5.21 3.28
C LEU A 84 5.27 -6.31 3.36
N TRP A 85 5.14 -7.30 2.49
CA TRP A 85 6.11 -8.37 2.28
C TRP A 85 6.62 -8.34 0.84
N ALA A 86 7.82 -8.90 0.64
CA ALA A 86 8.47 -8.98 -0.66
C ALA A 86 8.63 -7.61 -1.36
N ASN A 87 8.78 -6.54 -0.56
CA ASN A 87 8.88 -5.16 -1.02
C ASN A 87 10.32 -4.68 -1.24
N GLU A 88 11.26 -5.61 -1.34
CA GLU A 88 12.68 -5.37 -1.62
C GLU A 88 13.08 -6.14 -2.89
N PRO A 89 14.05 -5.62 -3.67
CA PRO A 89 14.51 -6.30 -4.87
C PRO A 89 15.21 -7.62 -4.51
N ILE A 90 15.06 -8.64 -5.36
CA ILE A 90 15.66 -9.98 -5.16
C ILE A 90 17.19 -9.90 -5.04
N LYS A 91 17.80 -8.94 -5.74
CA LYS A 91 19.23 -8.66 -5.69
C LYS A 91 19.47 -7.16 -5.68
N SER A 92 20.33 -6.69 -4.78
CA SER A 92 20.75 -5.29 -4.73
C SER A 92 21.32 -4.83 -6.08
N GLY A 93 20.76 -3.77 -6.65
CA GLY A 93 21.17 -3.22 -7.94
C GLY A 93 20.46 -3.82 -9.17
N ASN A 94 19.57 -4.79 -8.99
CA ASN A 94 18.70 -5.27 -10.06
C ASN A 94 17.29 -4.66 -9.95
N TYR A 95 16.65 -4.44 -11.10
CA TYR A 95 15.23 -4.04 -11.22
C TYR A 95 14.24 -5.18 -10.93
N LEU A 96 14.74 -6.33 -10.49
CA LEU A 96 13.95 -7.54 -10.38
C LEU A 96 13.35 -7.65 -8.97
N PHE A 97 12.06 -7.36 -8.89
CA PHE A 97 11.21 -7.65 -7.74
C PHE A 97 10.52 -9.01 -7.93
N PRO A 98 10.08 -9.67 -6.85
CA PRO A 98 9.33 -10.93 -6.94
C PRO A 98 8.03 -10.81 -7.74
N SER A 99 7.41 -9.64 -7.71
CA SER A 99 6.16 -9.29 -8.39
C SER A 99 6.12 -7.78 -8.60
N ASP A 100 5.25 -7.32 -9.47
CA ASP A 100 4.87 -5.91 -9.59
C ASP A 100 4.05 -5.42 -8.39
N HIS A 101 3.37 -6.35 -7.72
CA HIS A 101 2.70 -6.12 -6.43
C HIS A 101 3.57 -6.59 -5.25
N PHE A 102 3.53 -5.85 -4.15
CA PHE A 102 4.02 -6.28 -2.85
C PHE A 102 2.95 -7.11 -2.13
N GLY A 103 3.39 -8.12 -1.40
CA GLY A 103 2.49 -8.94 -0.59
C GLY A 103 2.04 -8.20 0.67
N LEU A 104 0.94 -8.67 1.26
CA LEU A 104 0.49 -8.26 2.59
C LEU A 104 0.54 -9.42 3.56
N PHE A 105 0.90 -9.15 4.81
CA PHE A 105 0.73 -10.10 5.90
C PHE A 105 0.28 -9.41 7.18
N ILE A 106 -0.43 -10.16 8.02
CA ILE A 106 -0.89 -9.70 9.33
C ILE A 106 -0.91 -10.87 10.31
N ASP A 107 -0.46 -10.61 11.54
CA ASP A 107 -0.52 -11.55 12.66
C ASP A 107 -1.81 -11.28 13.45
N ILE A 108 -2.70 -12.28 13.54
CA ILE A 108 -3.95 -12.18 14.30
C ILE A 108 -4.04 -13.21 15.43
N VAL A 109 -4.75 -12.86 16.50
CA VAL A 109 -5.18 -13.79 17.57
C VAL A 109 -6.70 -13.76 17.71
N THR A 110 -7.29 -14.91 18.00
CA THR A 110 -8.74 -15.05 18.24
C THR A 110 -9.08 -15.14 19.74
N ASP A 111 -8.10 -15.50 20.57
CA ASP A 111 -8.28 -15.65 22.01
C ASP A 111 -7.52 -14.53 22.74
N ILE A 112 -8.22 -13.75 23.56
CA ILE A 112 -7.59 -12.78 24.47
C ILE A 112 -7.02 -13.57 25.65
N ILE A 113 -5.78 -13.99 25.54
CA ILE A 113 -5.03 -14.52 26.68
C ILE A 113 -4.52 -13.29 27.45
N ASN A 114 -4.90 -13.15 28.72
CA ASN A 114 -4.51 -12.09 29.66
C ASN A 114 -3.03 -11.71 29.54
N ASP A 115 -2.69 -10.82 28.61
CA ASP A 115 -1.34 -10.35 28.37
C ASP A 115 -1.41 -8.83 28.17
N SER A 116 -0.50 -8.12 28.81
CA SER A 116 -0.43 -6.66 28.89
C SER A 116 -0.08 -5.96 27.56
N LYS A 117 -0.30 -6.63 26.43
CA LYS A 117 -0.06 -6.10 25.08
C LYS A 117 -1.30 -5.36 24.58
N ALA A 118 -1.07 -4.20 23.97
CA ALA A 118 -2.13 -3.47 23.28
C ALA A 118 -2.49 -4.23 21.99
N PHE A 119 -3.75 -4.66 21.90
CA PHE A 119 -4.33 -5.38 20.77
C PHE A 119 -5.28 -4.45 20.01
N ILE A 120 -5.35 -4.55 18.69
CA ILE A 120 -6.35 -3.83 17.89
C ILE A 120 -7.53 -4.75 17.59
N PRO A 121 -8.77 -4.41 18.01
CA PRO A 121 -9.94 -5.20 17.67
C PRO A 121 -10.23 -5.13 16.17
N MET A 122 -10.56 -6.27 15.56
CA MET A 122 -11.03 -6.39 14.18
C MET A 122 -12.56 -6.59 14.14
N GLY A 123 -13.27 -6.08 15.15
CA GLY A 123 -14.73 -6.22 15.31
C GLY A 123 -15.53 -4.95 15.01
N GLU A 124 -14.87 -3.80 14.87
CA GLU A 124 -15.48 -2.53 14.48
C GLU A 124 -14.46 -1.77 13.63
N SER A 125 -14.91 -1.21 12.50
CA SER A 125 -14.03 -0.49 11.59
C SER A 125 -13.66 0.87 12.15
N ASP A 126 -12.37 1.15 12.22
CA ASP A 126 -11.81 2.47 12.50
C ASP A 126 -10.59 2.67 11.58
N PRO A 127 -10.61 3.62 10.63
CA PRO A 127 -11.56 4.71 10.45
C PRO A 127 -12.95 4.27 9.93
N SER A 128 -13.95 5.13 10.07
CA SER A 128 -15.28 4.98 9.45
C SER A 128 -15.27 5.33 7.95
N ALA A 129 -16.33 4.97 7.21
CA ALA A 129 -16.48 5.34 5.80
C ALA A 129 -16.50 6.86 5.61
N GLU A 130 -17.17 7.59 6.51
CA GLU A 130 -17.24 9.04 6.52
C GLU A 130 -15.87 9.67 6.77
N ASP A 131 -15.09 9.12 7.71
CA ASP A 131 -13.73 9.57 7.99
C ASP A 131 -12.84 9.43 6.75
N ILE A 132 -12.92 8.29 6.06
CA ILE A 132 -12.19 8.04 4.80
C ILE A 132 -12.55 9.08 3.74
N LEU A 133 -13.84 9.29 3.49
CA LEU A 133 -14.30 10.26 2.48
C LEU A 133 -13.85 11.69 2.83
N PHE A 134 -13.90 12.05 4.11
CA PHE A 134 -13.45 13.35 4.60
C PHE A 134 -11.94 13.54 4.41
N MET A 135 -11.11 12.57 4.79
CA MET A 135 -9.66 12.60 4.60
C MET A 135 -9.28 12.74 3.11
N ASN A 136 -9.97 11.99 2.25
CA ASN A 136 -9.75 12.05 0.80
C ASN A 136 -10.09 13.42 0.21
N ALA A 137 -11.19 14.04 0.65
CA ALA A 137 -11.57 15.39 0.22
C ALA A 137 -10.51 16.45 0.60
N GLN A 138 -9.82 16.26 1.73
CA GLN A 138 -8.72 17.14 2.14
C GLN A 138 -7.43 16.88 1.33
N ASN A 139 -7.05 15.61 1.17
CA ASN A 139 -5.81 15.23 0.47
C ASN A 139 -5.84 15.55 -1.03
N ASN A 140 -7.01 15.58 -1.67
CA ASN A 140 -7.13 15.97 -3.08
C ASN A 140 -6.71 17.43 -3.34
N LYS A 141 -6.67 18.29 -2.30
CA LYS A 141 -6.12 19.64 -2.39
C LYS A 141 -4.58 19.68 -2.34
N ASN A 142 -3.92 18.59 -1.94
CA ASN A 142 -2.47 18.47 -1.74
C ASN A 142 -1.73 17.83 -2.95
N GLN A 143 -2.00 18.32 -4.18
CA GLN A 143 -1.41 17.89 -5.48
C GLN A 143 0.15 17.90 -5.59
N ARG A 144 0.91 18.07 -4.51
CA ARG A 144 2.39 18.07 -4.51
C ARG A 144 3.01 16.71 -4.83
N ALA A 145 2.39 15.60 -4.42
CA ALA A 145 2.93 14.25 -4.65
C ALA A 145 2.99 13.89 -6.15
N TYR A 146 2.01 14.35 -6.93
CA TYR A 146 1.94 14.16 -8.39
C TYR A 146 3.16 14.76 -9.11
N ARG A 147 3.65 15.92 -8.66
CA ARG A 147 4.83 16.57 -9.27
C ARG A 147 6.12 15.80 -9.01
N LEU A 148 6.26 15.18 -7.84
CA LEU A 148 7.44 14.38 -7.49
C LEU A 148 7.47 13.05 -8.28
N GLY A 149 6.32 12.42 -8.47
CA GLY A 149 6.19 11.22 -9.32
C GLY A 149 6.61 11.51 -10.76
N LEU A 150 6.10 12.60 -11.36
CA LEU A 150 6.44 13.00 -12.73
C LEU A 150 7.95 13.22 -12.92
N ILE A 151 8.63 13.87 -11.96
CA ILE A 151 10.07 14.11 -12.03
C ILE A 151 10.84 12.77 -12.05
N ARG A 152 10.49 11.84 -11.15
CA ARG A 152 11.15 10.53 -11.06
C ARG A 152 10.93 9.67 -12.31
N THR A 153 9.73 9.72 -12.90
CA THR A 153 9.45 9.04 -14.18
C THR A 153 10.34 9.54 -15.31
N ILE A 154 10.53 10.86 -15.40
CA ILE A 154 11.43 11.47 -16.40
C ILE A 154 12.87 11.00 -16.18
N GLU A 155 13.36 11.01 -14.94
CA GLU A 155 14.72 10.57 -14.60
C GLU A 155 14.97 9.09 -14.95
N ALA A 156 14.00 8.22 -14.65
CA ALA A 156 14.08 6.79 -14.98
C ALA A 156 14.11 6.57 -16.50
N TYR A 157 13.25 7.28 -17.24
CA TYR A 157 13.20 7.19 -18.70
C TYR A 157 14.51 7.67 -19.35
N VAL A 158 15.05 8.82 -18.91
CA VAL A 158 16.33 9.34 -19.41
C VAL A 158 17.47 8.36 -19.13
N SER A 159 17.51 7.80 -17.93
CA SER A 159 18.52 6.81 -17.53
C SER A 159 18.42 5.53 -18.36
N HIS A 160 17.21 5.05 -18.64
CA HIS A 160 16.99 3.89 -19.50
C HIS A 160 17.41 4.16 -20.96
N MET A 161 17.05 5.30 -21.52
CA MET A 161 17.45 5.69 -22.88
C MET A 161 18.97 5.88 -23.00
N ALA A 162 19.61 6.46 -21.98
CA ALA A 162 21.07 6.57 -21.93
C ALA A 162 21.76 5.20 -21.86
N SER A 163 21.22 4.28 -21.05
CA SER A 163 21.67 2.89 -20.97
C SER A 163 21.56 2.18 -22.33
N LEU A 164 20.41 2.27 -23.00
CA LEU A 164 20.21 1.69 -24.33
C LEU A 164 21.14 2.31 -25.37
N GLY A 165 21.34 3.63 -25.32
CA GLY A 165 22.27 4.34 -26.20
C GLY A 165 23.73 3.93 -26.00
N ALA A 166 24.18 3.79 -24.75
CA ALA A 166 25.52 3.30 -24.44
C ALA A 166 25.73 1.87 -24.98
N PHE A 167 24.73 1.00 -24.80
CA PHE A 167 24.77 -0.36 -25.31
C PHE A 167 24.83 -0.41 -26.84
N ALA A 168 24.05 0.43 -27.53
CA ALA A 168 24.05 0.54 -28.99
C ALA A 168 25.39 1.06 -29.55
N LEU A 169 26.11 1.88 -28.78
CA LEU A 169 27.43 2.40 -29.13
C LEU A 169 28.58 1.47 -28.73
N GLY A 170 28.30 0.30 -28.15
CA GLY A 170 29.32 -0.65 -27.70
C GLY A 170 30.13 -0.17 -26.50
N LEU A 171 29.66 0.87 -25.81
CA LEU A 171 30.25 1.37 -24.57
C LEU A 171 29.77 0.45 -23.43
N LYS A 172 30.69 -0.37 -22.91
CA LYS A 172 30.49 -1.19 -21.71
C LYS A 172 30.90 -0.45 -20.46
#